data_AF-A0A0C9W8E3-F1
#
_entry.id   AF-A0A0C9W8E3-F1
#
_cell.length_a   1.000
_cell.length_b   1.000
_cell.length_c   1.000
_cell.angle_alpha   90.00
_cell.angle_beta   90.00
_cell.angle_gamma   90.00
#
_symmetry.space_group_name_H-M   'P 1'
#
loop_
_entity.id
_entity.type
_entity.pdbx_description
1 polymer ?
#
loop_
_entity_poly.entity_id
_entity_poly.type
_entity_poly.pdbx_seq_one_letter_code
_entity_poly.pdbx_strand_id
1 'polypeptide(L)'
;MPLHQFSKILDLGPLHSKVATHLKSLISNINLVIGLKSSYKTAALDEKPFKHPKAFYVVKMMANDEKTYPHLRGLLTAFLQGALETFEHFSSEFDPNSFIATATTEQRNLAHMETTNDANEGILSSLCVSMRRAPCMSLAQVNAHFCYKKNNTGSYMRRFLGQKEQKYLWRCARVKGANGAEEKWHIAQVTYDKQTAQKNKVDAQRKLKKCEAVAEKLNAVRPVVNVADLTKMHIPEIDLQIRWHHIFNLKVPQAKDLPKRKEEKVVVL
;
A
#
# COMPACT_ATOMS: atom_id res chain seq x y z
N MET A 1 7.84 -15.15 16.55
CA MET A 1 6.93 -15.31 17.73
C MET A 1 5.59 -15.84 17.25
N PRO A 2 4.87 -16.71 17.99
CA PRO A 2 3.46 -16.90 17.69
C PRO A 2 2.75 -15.58 18.00
N LEU A 3 1.97 -15.06 17.04
CA LEU A 3 1.13 -13.86 17.19
C LEU A 3 0.04 -14.01 18.29
N HIS A 4 0.04 -15.11 19.04
CA HIS A 4 -0.93 -15.45 20.08
C HIS A 4 -0.54 -15.01 21.50
N GLN A 5 0.59 -14.32 21.69
CA GLN A 5 0.95 -13.81 23.02
C GLN A 5 0.22 -12.50 23.38
N PHE A 6 -0.33 -11.81 22.38
CA PHE A 6 -1.13 -10.60 22.56
C PHE A 6 -2.58 -10.89 22.18
N SER A 7 -3.52 -10.51 23.05
CA SER A 7 -4.93 -10.79 22.85
C SER A 7 -5.65 -9.73 22.01
N LYS A 8 -5.11 -8.51 21.96
CA LYS A 8 -5.70 -7.33 21.32
C LYS A 8 -4.62 -6.43 20.73
N ILE A 9 -4.98 -5.65 19.71
CA ILE A 9 -4.06 -4.67 19.09
C ILE A 9 -3.49 -3.67 20.10
N LEU A 10 -4.29 -3.26 21.09
CA LEU A 10 -3.88 -2.28 22.11
C LEU A 10 -2.81 -2.81 23.07
N ASP A 11 -2.58 -4.13 23.08
CA ASP A 11 -1.56 -4.78 23.90
C ASP A 11 -0.20 -4.86 23.19
N LEU A 12 -0.09 -4.41 21.94
CA LEU A 12 1.12 -4.57 21.11
C LEU A 12 2.26 -3.59 21.44
N GLY A 13 2.03 -2.60 22.31
CA GLY A 13 3.05 -1.61 22.68
C GLY A 13 4.43 -2.20 23.02
N PRO A 14 4.54 -3.21 23.90
CA PRO A 14 5.81 -3.87 24.20
C PRO A 14 6.49 -4.54 22.99
N LEU A 15 5.70 -5.12 22.06
CA LEU A 15 6.23 -5.69 20.83
C LEU A 15 6.79 -4.59 19.93
N HIS A 16 6.09 -3.45 19.80
CA HIS A 16 6.56 -2.32 19.03
C HIS A 16 7.88 -1.76 19.59
N SER A 17 7.97 -1.57 20.91
CA SER A 17 9.23 -1.15 21.56
C SER A 17 10.36 -2.15 21.32
N LYS A 18 10.07 -3.46 21.33
CA LYS A 18 11.05 -4.51 21.00
C LYS A 18 11.55 -4.39 19.57
N VAL A 19 10.66 -4.17 18.59
CA VAL A 19 11.02 -3.99 17.18
C VAL A 19 11.92 -2.77 17.00
N ALA A 20 11.54 -1.62 17.56
CA ALA A 20 12.33 -0.40 17.46
C ALA A 20 13.73 -0.56 18.08
N THR A 21 13.81 -1.20 19.26
CA THR A 21 15.09 -1.52 19.92
C THR A 21 15.95 -2.46 19.07
N HIS A 22 15.33 -3.48 18.47
CA HIS A 22 16.04 -4.42 17.59
C HIS A 22 16.62 -3.69 16.38
N LEU A 23 15.82 -2.88 15.69
CA LEU A 23 16.29 -2.07 14.55
C LEU A 23 17.45 -1.15 14.94
N LYS A 24 17.37 -0.45 16.08
CA LYS A 24 18.47 0.38 16.62
C LYS A 24 19.75 -0.42 16.87
N SER A 25 19.62 -1.67 17.35
CA SER A 25 20.77 -2.56 17.56
C SER A 25 21.43 -2.97 16.23
N LEU A 26 20.64 -3.26 15.21
CA LEU A 26 21.13 -3.65 13.88
C LEU A 26 21.77 -2.47 13.14
N ILE A 27 21.22 -1.26 13.26
CA ILE A 27 21.80 -0.05 12.68
C ILE A 27 23.15 0.26 13.34
N SER A 28 23.23 0.16 14.67
CA SER A 28 24.47 0.37 15.43
C SER A 28 25.55 -0.65 15.07
N ASN A 29 25.16 -1.90 14.77
CA ASN A 29 26.10 -2.95 14.38
C ASN A 29 25.50 -3.89 13.32
N ILE A 30 25.73 -3.55 12.05
CA ILE A 30 25.23 -4.32 10.91
C ILE A 30 25.81 -5.74 10.86
N ASN A 31 26.97 -5.96 11.47
CA ASN A 31 27.63 -7.27 11.51
C ASN A 31 26.85 -8.29 12.34
N LEU A 32 25.84 -7.87 13.13
CA LEU A 32 24.89 -8.77 13.77
C LEU A 32 24.06 -9.59 12.77
N VAL A 33 23.89 -9.09 11.54
CA VAL A 33 23.17 -9.76 10.45
C VAL A 33 24.14 -10.40 9.45
N ILE A 34 25.10 -9.62 8.95
CA ILE A 34 25.95 -10.01 7.80
C ILE A 34 27.40 -10.36 8.17
N GLY A 35 27.78 -10.19 9.44
CA GLY A 35 29.15 -10.49 9.89
C GLY A 35 29.43 -11.99 9.91
N LEU A 36 30.69 -12.40 9.81
CA LEU A 36 31.08 -13.83 9.78
C LEU A 36 30.57 -14.64 10.98
N LYS A 37 30.45 -14.00 12.17
CA LYS A 37 29.91 -14.61 13.39
C LYS A 37 28.40 -14.42 13.59
N SER A 38 27.70 -13.78 12.64
CA SER A 38 26.26 -13.56 12.73
C SER A 38 25.48 -14.88 12.81
N SER A 39 24.47 -14.88 13.68
CA SER A 39 23.57 -16.01 13.91
C SER A 39 22.13 -15.52 13.95
N TYR A 40 21.18 -16.43 13.80
CA TYR A 40 19.76 -16.12 13.99
C TYR A 40 19.47 -15.55 15.39
N LYS A 41 20.28 -15.90 16.40
CA LYS A 41 20.17 -15.36 17.77
C LYS A 41 20.41 -13.85 17.85
N THR A 42 21.23 -13.29 16.96
CA THR A 42 21.54 -11.85 16.93
C THR A 42 20.78 -11.12 15.84
N ALA A 43 20.46 -11.79 14.74
CA ALA A 43 19.84 -11.17 13.57
C ALA A 43 18.30 -11.22 13.59
N ALA A 44 17.70 -12.28 14.13
CA ALA A 44 16.26 -12.47 14.11
C ALA A 44 15.60 -11.83 15.34
N LEU A 45 14.53 -11.06 15.12
CA LEU A 45 13.76 -10.39 16.19
C LEU A 45 13.21 -11.37 17.24
N ASP A 46 12.84 -12.58 16.80
CA ASP A 46 12.29 -13.61 17.67
C ASP A 46 13.33 -14.66 18.09
N GLU A 47 14.60 -14.46 17.71
CA GLU A 47 15.73 -15.34 18.03
C GLU A 47 15.50 -16.79 17.58
N LYS A 48 14.61 -17.02 16.62
CA LYS A 48 14.32 -18.35 16.07
C LYS A 48 15.18 -18.62 14.83
N PRO A 49 15.46 -19.90 14.51
CA PRO A 49 16.16 -20.27 13.30
C PRO A 49 15.50 -19.67 12.06
N PHE A 50 16.32 -19.21 11.11
CA PHE A 50 15.81 -18.68 9.85
C PHE A 50 14.99 -19.73 9.10
N LYS A 51 13.84 -19.33 8.57
CA LYS A 51 12.99 -20.22 7.74
C LYS A 51 13.74 -20.75 6.50
N HIS A 52 14.63 -19.93 5.95
CA HIS A 52 15.45 -20.26 4.78
C HIS A 52 16.93 -19.96 5.05
N PRO A 53 17.66 -20.82 5.79
CA PRO A 53 19.05 -20.57 6.19
C PRO A 53 19.99 -20.38 4.98
N LYS A 54 19.78 -21.13 3.89
CA LYS A 54 20.57 -21.04 2.66
C LYS A 54 20.58 -19.63 2.07
N ALA A 55 19.42 -18.94 2.06
CA ALA A 55 19.32 -17.58 1.55
C ALA A 55 20.16 -16.60 2.40
N PHE A 56 20.11 -16.74 3.73
CA PHE A 56 20.93 -15.93 4.63
C PHE A 56 22.43 -16.16 4.43
N TYR A 57 22.87 -17.40 4.21
CA TYR A 57 24.28 -17.69 3.94
C TYR A 57 24.76 -17.07 2.63
N VAL A 58 23.95 -17.14 1.57
CA VAL A 58 24.29 -16.52 0.27
C VAL A 58 24.42 -15.00 0.42
N VAL A 59 23.43 -14.34 1.03
CA VAL A 59 23.48 -12.88 1.27
C VAL A 59 24.68 -12.51 2.14
N LYS A 60 25.03 -13.32 3.14
CA LYS A 60 26.21 -13.13 3.96
C LYS A 60 27.51 -13.27 3.17
N MET A 61 27.60 -14.22 2.24
CA MET A 61 28.76 -14.30 1.34
C MET A 61 28.86 -13.08 0.43
N MET A 62 27.75 -12.65 -0.16
CA MET A 62 27.69 -11.43 -0.98
C MET A 62 28.12 -10.20 -0.19
N ALA A 63 27.65 -10.06 1.06
CA ALA A 63 27.98 -8.93 1.91
C ALA A 63 29.45 -8.89 2.36
N ASN A 64 30.17 -10.02 2.29
CA ASN A 64 31.60 -10.07 2.57
C ASN A 64 32.45 -9.97 1.29
N ASP A 65 31.85 -10.07 0.11
CA ASP A 65 32.51 -9.78 -1.17
C ASP A 65 32.38 -8.29 -1.50
N GLU A 66 33.26 -7.49 -0.90
CA GLU A 66 33.29 -6.04 -1.11
C GLU A 66 33.73 -5.64 -2.53
N LYS A 67 34.31 -6.55 -3.32
CA LYS A 67 34.68 -6.27 -4.71
C LYS A 67 33.45 -6.29 -5.61
N THR A 68 32.60 -7.29 -5.44
CA THR A 68 31.39 -7.45 -6.27
C THR A 68 30.20 -6.66 -5.70
N TYR A 69 30.10 -6.53 -4.37
CA TYR A 69 28.96 -5.89 -3.68
C TYR A 69 29.37 -4.80 -2.69
N PRO A 70 30.15 -3.77 -3.09
CA PRO A 70 30.67 -2.74 -2.19
C PRO A 70 29.56 -1.96 -1.45
N HIS A 71 28.38 -1.82 -2.05
CA HIS A 71 27.29 -1.00 -1.51
C HIS A 71 26.30 -1.77 -0.65
N LEU A 72 26.38 -3.11 -0.56
CA LEU A 72 25.37 -3.91 0.11
C LEU A 72 25.25 -3.56 1.60
N ARG A 73 26.39 -3.30 2.26
CA ARG A 73 26.42 -2.83 3.66
C ARG A 73 25.71 -1.50 3.83
N GLY A 74 26.06 -0.50 3.03
CA GLY A 74 25.46 0.83 3.09
C GLY A 74 23.97 0.81 2.77
N LEU A 75 23.56 0.02 1.78
CA LEU A 75 22.16 -0.12 1.39
C LEU A 75 21.32 -0.76 2.50
N LEU A 76 21.83 -1.81 3.17
CA LEU A 76 21.12 -2.43 4.28
C LEU A 76 20.99 -1.45 5.46
N THR A 77 22.03 -0.69 5.78
CA THR A 77 21.96 0.34 6.84
C THR A 77 20.93 1.42 6.51
N ALA A 78 20.95 1.96 5.29
CA ALA A 78 19.99 2.97 4.85
C ALA A 78 18.54 2.43 4.88
N PHE A 79 18.34 1.18 4.45
CA PHE A 79 17.05 0.50 4.55
C PHE A 79 16.58 0.40 5.99
N LEU A 80 17.45 -0.02 6.92
CA LEU A 80 17.09 -0.14 8.34
C LEU A 80 16.78 1.22 8.98
N GLN A 81 17.49 2.28 8.60
CA GLN A 81 17.21 3.64 9.05
C GLN A 81 15.83 4.12 8.60
N GLY A 82 15.51 4.00 7.31
CA GLY A 82 14.19 4.37 6.79
C GLY A 82 13.07 3.49 7.36
N ALA A 83 13.34 2.20 7.60
CA ALA A 83 12.41 1.30 8.26
C ALA A 83 12.16 1.72 9.72
N LEU A 84 13.20 2.10 10.46
CA LEU A 84 13.07 2.58 11.84
C LEU A 84 12.25 3.88 11.90
N GLU A 85 12.56 4.86 11.04
CA GLU A 85 11.83 6.13 10.96
C GLU A 85 10.33 5.90 10.69
N THR A 86 10.02 5.10 9.67
CA THR A 86 8.63 4.77 9.32
C THR A 86 7.95 4.00 10.45
N PHE A 87 8.67 3.10 11.11
CA PHE A 87 8.14 2.30 12.21
C PHE A 87 7.85 3.14 13.45
N GLU A 88 8.73 4.09 13.80
CA GLU A 88 8.51 5.03 14.91
C GLU A 88 7.28 5.91 14.66
N HIS A 89 7.07 6.37 13.42
CA HIS A 89 5.83 7.06 13.06
C HIS A 89 4.60 6.16 13.22
N PHE A 90 4.66 4.92 12.74
CA PHE A 90 3.58 3.93 12.86
C PHE A 90 3.26 3.59 14.32
N SER A 91 4.26 3.46 15.18
CA SER A 91 4.09 3.05 16.58
C SER A 91 3.87 4.20 17.56
N SER A 92 3.89 5.46 17.10
CA SER A 92 3.78 6.66 17.96
C SER A 92 2.53 6.67 18.84
N GLU A 93 1.42 6.11 18.36
CA GLU A 93 0.18 5.99 19.14
C GLU A 93 0.27 5.05 20.34
N PHE A 94 1.33 4.23 20.42
CA PHE A 94 1.59 3.27 21.51
C PHE A 94 2.63 3.79 22.52
N ASP A 95 3.08 5.03 22.40
CA ASP A 95 4.06 5.61 23.32
C ASP A 95 3.56 5.57 24.77
N PRO A 96 4.44 5.54 25.79
CA PRO A 96 4.04 5.48 27.20
C PRO A 96 3.12 6.63 27.64
N ASN A 97 3.20 7.78 26.96
CA ASN A 97 2.38 8.97 27.22
C ASN A 97 1.15 9.08 26.31
N SER A 98 0.87 8.06 25.48
CA SER A 98 -0.26 8.06 24.55
C SER A 98 -1.60 7.86 25.26
N PHE A 99 -2.68 8.18 24.55
CA PHE A 99 -4.04 7.83 24.98
C PHE A 99 -4.23 6.32 25.14
N ILE A 100 -3.55 5.51 24.32
CA ILE A 100 -3.63 4.05 24.42
C ILE A 100 -2.99 3.56 25.71
N ALA A 101 -1.84 4.10 26.11
CA ALA A 101 -1.14 3.72 27.33
C ALA A 101 -1.88 4.15 28.61
N THR A 102 -2.56 5.29 28.57
CA THR A 102 -3.32 5.86 29.68
C THR A 102 -4.76 5.31 29.79
N ALA A 103 -5.24 4.61 28.76
CA ALA A 103 -6.57 4.02 28.75
C ALA A 103 -6.75 2.96 29.86
N THR A 104 -7.90 3.00 30.53
CA THR A 104 -8.24 2.01 31.54
C THR A 104 -8.45 0.63 30.91
N THR A 105 -8.32 -0.42 31.71
CA THR A 105 -8.60 -1.79 31.27
C THR A 105 -10.03 -1.93 30.71
N GLU A 106 -11.00 -1.22 31.28
CA GLU A 106 -12.38 -1.20 30.80
C GLU A 106 -12.49 -0.56 29.41
N GLN A 107 -11.87 0.59 29.18
CA GLN A 107 -11.83 1.25 27.87
C GLN A 107 -11.16 0.37 26.81
N ARG A 108 -10.04 -0.27 27.16
CA ARG A 108 -9.35 -1.24 26.29
C ARG A 108 -10.19 -2.48 26.01
N ASN A 109 -11.03 -2.90 26.95
CA ASN A 109 -11.97 -4.00 26.75
C ASN A 109 -13.13 -3.63 25.84
N LEU A 110 -13.64 -2.40 25.92
CA LEU A 110 -14.66 -1.87 25.01
C LEU A 110 -14.13 -1.75 23.57
N ALA A 111 -12.88 -1.32 23.40
CA ALA A 111 -12.20 -1.21 22.11
C ALA A 111 -11.52 -2.54 21.68
N HIS A 112 -12.25 -3.66 21.78
CA HIS A 112 -11.72 -4.97 21.41
C HIS A 112 -11.52 -5.08 19.89
N MET A 113 -10.26 -5.07 19.45
CA MET A 113 -9.85 -5.28 18.07
C MET A 113 -8.77 -6.38 18.01
N GLU A 114 -8.84 -7.20 16.96
CA GLU A 114 -7.83 -8.22 16.69
C GLU A 114 -6.44 -7.58 16.50
N THR A 115 -5.38 -8.30 16.87
CA THR A 115 -3.99 -7.80 16.79
C THR A 115 -3.54 -7.49 15.37
N THR A 116 -4.12 -8.15 14.37
CA THR A 116 -3.88 -7.89 12.95
C THR A 116 -5.19 -7.60 12.24
N ASN A 117 -5.10 -6.86 11.14
CA ASN A 117 -6.25 -6.56 10.28
C ASN A 117 -6.55 -7.70 9.29
N ASP A 118 -5.89 -8.86 9.43
CA ASP A 118 -5.93 -9.97 8.46
C ASP A 118 -7.36 -10.46 8.18
N ALA A 119 -8.22 -10.51 9.20
CA ALA A 119 -9.61 -10.91 9.05
C ALA A 119 -10.41 -9.92 8.18
N ASN A 120 -10.24 -8.62 8.43
CA ASN A 120 -10.88 -7.57 7.64
C ASN A 120 -10.32 -7.52 6.21
N GLU A 121 -9.00 -7.67 6.04
CA GLU A 121 -8.35 -7.75 4.73
C GLU A 121 -8.81 -8.98 3.94
N GLY A 122 -8.96 -10.13 4.62
CA GLY A 122 -9.50 -11.35 4.04
C GLY A 122 -10.95 -11.20 3.57
N ILE A 123 -11.78 -10.51 4.35
CA ILE A 123 -13.16 -10.18 3.99
C ILE A 123 -13.19 -9.20 2.81
N LEU A 124 -12.36 -8.15 2.85
CA LEU A 124 -12.26 -7.17 1.77
C LEU A 124 -11.82 -7.82 0.45
N SER A 125 -10.81 -8.69 0.51
CA SER A 125 -10.35 -9.45 -0.65
C SER A 125 -11.46 -10.37 -1.20
N SER A 126 -12.18 -11.06 -0.31
CA SER A 126 -13.32 -11.90 -0.68
C SER A 126 -14.44 -11.10 -1.33
N LEU A 127 -14.73 -9.90 -0.81
CA LEU A 127 -15.67 -8.94 -1.39
C LEU A 127 -15.23 -8.55 -2.81
N CYS A 128 -13.96 -8.17 -2.97
CA CYS A 128 -13.40 -7.78 -4.27
C CYS A 128 -13.52 -8.91 -5.30
N VAL A 129 -13.21 -10.15 -4.93
CA VAL A 129 -13.35 -11.31 -5.82
C VAL A 129 -14.81 -11.57 -6.17
N SER A 130 -15.72 -11.43 -5.19
CA SER A 130 -17.15 -11.63 -5.40
C SER A 130 -17.71 -10.60 -6.38
N MET A 131 -17.38 -9.32 -6.20
CA MET A 131 -17.78 -8.25 -7.12
C MET A 131 -17.18 -8.41 -8.52
N ARG A 132 -15.97 -8.95 -8.66
CA ARG A 132 -15.41 -9.25 -10.00
C ARG A 132 -16.15 -10.37 -10.71
N ARG A 133 -16.55 -11.42 -9.98
CA ARG A 133 -17.29 -12.57 -10.54
C ARG A 133 -18.74 -12.24 -10.83
N ALA A 134 -19.36 -11.40 -10.00
CA ALA A 134 -20.73 -10.98 -10.11
C ALA A 134 -20.82 -9.46 -9.88
N PRO A 135 -20.51 -8.64 -10.90
CA PRO A 135 -20.45 -7.18 -10.77
C PRO A 135 -21.82 -6.54 -10.48
N CYS A 136 -22.90 -7.24 -10.84
CA CYS A 136 -24.26 -6.82 -10.51
C CYS A 136 -24.71 -7.28 -9.11
N MET A 137 -23.86 -7.92 -8.31
CA MET A 137 -24.23 -8.34 -6.96
C MET A 137 -24.23 -7.12 -6.03
N SER A 138 -25.32 -6.92 -5.29
CA SER A 138 -25.40 -5.84 -4.31
C SER A 138 -24.55 -6.17 -3.06
N LEU A 139 -24.12 -5.14 -2.32
CA LEU A 139 -23.41 -5.36 -1.05
C LEU A 139 -24.25 -6.15 -0.03
N ALA A 140 -25.57 -5.94 -0.04
CA ALA A 140 -26.50 -6.69 0.81
C ALA A 140 -26.50 -8.19 0.46
N GLN A 141 -26.45 -8.53 -0.83
CA GLN A 141 -26.34 -9.92 -1.28
C GLN A 141 -25.00 -10.53 -0.88
N VAL A 142 -23.88 -9.82 -1.08
CA VAL A 142 -22.55 -10.31 -0.64
C VAL A 142 -22.55 -10.58 0.86
N ASN A 143 -23.06 -9.65 1.66
CA ASN A 143 -23.16 -9.80 3.12
C ASN A 143 -24.05 -10.99 3.48
N ALA A 144 -25.18 -11.18 2.81
CA ALA A 144 -26.06 -12.33 3.04
C ALA A 144 -25.37 -13.66 2.72
N HIS A 145 -24.65 -13.75 1.58
CA HIS A 145 -23.87 -14.94 1.22
C HIS A 145 -22.77 -15.22 2.25
N PHE A 146 -22.06 -14.19 2.69
CA PHE A 146 -20.99 -14.32 3.68
C PHE A 146 -21.53 -14.81 5.01
N CYS A 147 -22.59 -14.18 5.54
CA CYS A 147 -23.26 -14.61 6.77
C CYS A 147 -23.81 -16.03 6.67
N TYR A 148 -24.44 -16.38 5.55
CA TYR A 148 -24.99 -17.72 5.32
C TYR A 148 -23.90 -18.80 5.39
N LYS A 149 -22.73 -18.52 4.81
CA LYS A 149 -21.57 -19.43 4.85
C LYS A 149 -20.91 -19.47 6.23
N LYS A 150 -20.60 -18.31 6.81
CA LYS A 150 -19.88 -18.19 8.10
C LYS A 150 -20.68 -18.81 9.24
N ASN A 151 -21.99 -18.58 9.28
CA ASN A 151 -22.87 -19.11 10.31
C ASN A 151 -23.35 -20.54 10.02
N ASN A 152 -22.90 -21.15 8.91
CA ASN A 152 -23.38 -22.45 8.44
C ASN A 152 -24.91 -22.54 8.40
N THR A 153 -25.56 -21.44 7.99
CA THR A 153 -27.02 -21.28 8.06
C THR A 153 -27.73 -22.38 7.28
N GLY A 154 -27.16 -22.84 6.16
CA GLY A 154 -27.75 -23.94 5.40
C GLY A 154 -27.85 -25.26 6.17
N SER A 155 -26.86 -25.60 7.01
CA SER A 155 -26.93 -26.81 7.84
C SER A 155 -27.93 -26.65 8.98
N TYR A 156 -28.00 -25.46 9.58
CA TYR A 156 -29.04 -25.13 10.56
C TYR A 156 -30.44 -25.26 9.95
N MET A 157 -30.66 -24.69 8.76
CA MET A 157 -31.94 -24.77 8.07
C MET A 157 -32.34 -26.21 7.77
N ARG A 158 -31.43 -27.04 7.25
CA ARG A 158 -31.75 -28.45 6.97
C ARG A 158 -32.07 -29.26 8.21
N ARG A 159 -31.41 -28.96 9.34
CA ARG A 159 -31.54 -29.74 10.58
C ARG A 159 -32.74 -29.32 11.43
N PHE A 160 -33.07 -28.03 11.46
CA PHE A 160 -34.01 -27.48 12.44
C PHE A 160 -35.26 -26.83 11.84
N LEU A 161 -35.28 -26.51 10.53
CA LEU A 161 -36.44 -25.86 9.91
C LEU A 161 -37.28 -26.86 9.12
N GLY A 162 -38.52 -27.06 9.57
CA GLY A 162 -39.54 -27.83 8.86
C GLY A 162 -40.20 -27.06 7.71
N GLN A 163 -41.15 -27.71 7.01
CA GLN A 163 -41.81 -27.10 5.85
C GLN A 163 -42.60 -25.83 6.20
N LYS A 164 -43.22 -25.77 7.37
CA LYS A 164 -44.06 -24.62 7.77
C LYS A 164 -43.19 -23.38 7.99
N GLU A 165 -42.06 -23.54 8.65
CA GLU A 165 -41.11 -22.48 8.94
C GLU A 165 -40.42 -22.01 7.65
N GLN A 166 -40.08 -22.93 6.74
CA GLN A 166 -39.56 -22.59 5.42
C GLN A 166 -40.57 -21.77 4.59
N LYS A 167 -41.85 -22.17 4.58
CA LYS A 167 -42.92 -21.38 3.93
C LYS A 167 -43.05 -19.99 4.53
N TYR A 168 -42.94 -19.86 5.85
CA TYR A 168 -42.94 -18.56 6.53
C TYR A 168 -41.75 -17.69 6.10
N LEU A 169 -40.53 -18.25 6.08
CA LEU A 169 -39.33 -17.55 5.62
C LEU A 169 -39.46 -17.06 4.17
N TRP A 170 -40.02 -17.87 3.27
CA TRP A 170 -40.29 -17.45 1.88
C TRP A 170 -41.28 -16.30 1.81
N ARG A 171 -42.33 -16.30 2.63
CA ARG A 171 -43.27 -15.17 2.72
C ARG A 171 -42.55 -13.91 3.20
N CYS A 172 -41.73 -14.00 4.26
CA CYS A 172 -40.95 -12.86 4.76
C CYS A 172 -39.97 -12.33 3.70
N ALA A 173 -39.31 -13.22 2.95
CA ALA A 173 -38.40 -12.83 1.87
C ALA A 173 -39.14 -12.06 0.76
N ARG A 174 -40.34 -12.52 0.35
CA ARG A 174 -41.18 -11.81 -0.63
C ARG A 174 -41.60 -10.43 -0.14
N VAL A 175 -42.03 -10.31 1.12
CA VAL A 175 -42.42 -9.02 1.72
C VAL A 175 -41.22 -8.06 1.74
N LYS A 176 -40.02 -8.55 2.11
CA LYS A 176 -38.80 -7.73 2.08
C LYS A 176 -38.44 -7.29 0.65
N GLY A 177 -38.56 -8.19 -0.33
CA GLY A 177 -38.31 -7.89 -1.74
C GLY A 177 -39.29 -6.89 -2.33
N ALA A 178 -40.55 -6.87 -1.86
CA ALA A 178 -41.59 -5.97 -2.35
C ALA A 178 -41.28 -4.47 -2.17
N ASN A 179 -40.36 -4.10 -1.27
CA ASN A 179 -39.92 -2.71 -1.08
C ASN A 179 -39.10 -2.17 -2.28
N GLY A 180 -38.65 -3.05 -3.20
CA GLY A 180 -37.90 -2.65 -4.39
C GLY A 180 -36.58 -1.93 -4.08
N ALA A 181 -36.02 -2.14 -2.88
CA ALA A 181 -34.80 -1.45 -2.45
C ALA A 181 -33.60 -1.80 -3.33
N GLU A 182 -33.48 -3.06 -3.76
CA GLU A 182 -32.43 -3.49 -4.70
C GLU A 182 -32.61 -2.85 -6.08
N GLU A 183 -33.83 -2.77 -6.59
CA GLU A 183 -34.13 -2.10 -7.86
C GLU A 183 -33.74 -0.61 -7.82
N LYS A 184 -34.14 0.10 -6.76
CA LYS A 184 -33.75 1.49 -6.52
C LYS A 184 -32.22 1.65 -6.46
N TRP A 185 -31.53 0.73 -5.80
CA TRP A 185 -30.08 0.73 -5.71
C TRP A 185 -29.43 0.48 -7.08
N HIS A 186 -29.93 -0.46 -7.88
CA HIS A 186 -29.43 -0.72 -9.23
C HIS A 186 -29.58 0.49 -10.15
N ILE A 187 -30.73 1.16 -10.12
CA ILE A 187 -30.95 2.38 -10.89
C ILE A 187 -29.98 3.49 -10.46
N ALA A 188 -29.78 3.67 -9.15
CA ALA A 188 -28.82 4.64 -8.62
C ALA A 188 -27.37 4.31 -9.04
N GLN A 189 -26.98 3.03 -8.99
CA GLN A 189 -25.65 2.59 -9.41
C GLN A 189 -25.42 2.82 -10.91
N VAL A 190 -26.37 2.42 -11.76
CA VAL A 190 -26.28 2.60 -13.22
C VAL A 190 -26.22 4.07 -13.60
N THR A 191 -27.00 4.94 -12.93
CA THR A 191 -26.95 6.39 -13.19
C THR A 191 -25.61 7.00 -12.80
N TYR A 192 -25.06 6.62 -11.65
CA TYR A 192 -23.72 7.03 -11.22
C TYR A 192 -22.63 6.55 -12.17
N ASP A 193 -22.67 5.30 -12.59
CA ASP A 193 -21.66 4.71 -13.49
C ASP A 193 -21.68 5.38 -14.86
N LYS A 194 -22.87 5.71 -15.39
CA LYS A 194 -23.02 6.48 -16.64
C LYS A 194 -22.38 7.87 -16.52
N GLN A 195 -22.63 8.58 -15.43
CA GLN A 195 -22.03 9.90 -15.19
C GLN A 195 -20.51 9.81 -15.07
N THR A 196 -20.01 8.82 -14.33
CA THR A 196 -18.57 8.59 -14.14
C THR A 196 -17.88 8.22 -15.45
N ALA A 197 -18.47 7.34 -16.26
CA ALA A 197 -17.93 6.98 -17.57
C ALA A 197 -17.85 8.20 -18.51
N GLN A 198 -18.89 9.05 -18.52
CA GLN A 198 -18.89 10.26 -19.33
C GLN A 198 -17.82 11.26 -18.86
N LYS A 199 -17.69 11.47 -17.55
CA LYS A 199 -16.63 12.32 -16.97
C LYS A 199 -15.24 11.80 -17.34
N ASN A 200 -15.01 10.49 -17.19
CA ASN A 200 -13.74 9.85 -17.55
C ASN A 200 -13.42 10.02 -19.03
N LYS A 201 -14.41 9.93 -19.93
CA LYS A 201 -14.22 10.16 -21.37
C LYS A 201 -13.80 11.60 -21.66
N VAL A 202 -14.45 12.58 -21.03
CA VAL A 202 -14.11 14.01 -21.18
C VAL A 202 -12.70 14.28 -20.63
N ASP A 203 -12.37 13.74 -19.45
CA ASP A 203 -11.05 13.90 -18.85
C ASP A 203 -9.95 13.22 -19.68
N ALA A 204 -10.23 12.04 -20.25
CA ALA A 204 -9.31 11.35 -21.16
C ALA A 204 -9.06 12.17 -22.43
N GLN A 205 -10.12 12.71 -23.06
CA GLN A 205 -9.98 13.59 -24.21
C GLN A 205 -9.20 14.87 -23.88
N ARG A 206 -9.44 15.47 -22.70
CA ARG A 206 -8.72 16.65 -22.24
C ARG A 206 -7.23 16.34 -22.01
N LYS A 207 -6.91 15.18 -21.44
CA LYS A 207 -5.54 14.71 -21.26
C LYS A 207 -4.88 14.48 -22.62
N LEU A 208 -5.56 13.80 -23.55
CA LEU A 208 -5.05 13.55 -24.90
C LEU A 208 -4.72 14.86 -25.63
N LYS A 209 -5.65 15.82 -25.67
CA LYS A 209 -5.42 17.14 -26.29
C LYS A 209 -4.24 17.90 -25.67
N LYS A 210 -4.06 17.80 -24.35
CA LYS A 210 -2.90 18.40 -23.66
C LYS A 210 -1.60 17.69 -24.07
N CYS A 211 -1.60 16.37 -24.15
CA CYS A 211 -0.45 15.59 -24.60
C CYS A 211 -0.10 15.91 -26.05
N GLU A 212 -1.09 15.98 -26.95
CA GLU A 212 -0.93 16.36 -28.36
C GLU A 212 -0.35 17.76 -28.49
N ALA A 213 -0.93 18.76 -27.81
CA ALA A 213 -0.43 20.14 -27.86
C ALA A 213 1.00 20.28 -27.29
N VAL A 214 1.37 19.47 -26.29
CA VAL A 214 2.75 19.42 -25.78
C VAL A 214 3.68 18.74 -26.78
N ALA A 215 3.25 17.65 -27.40
CA ALA A 215 4.02 16.94 -28.42
C ALA A 215 4.25 17.81 -29.68
N GLU A 216 3.24 18.54 -30.16
CA GLU A 216 3.37 19.51 -31.25
C GLU A 216 4.38 20.61 -30.91
N LYS A 217 4.29 21.18 -29.71
CA LYS A 217 5.26 22.18 -29.23
C LYS A 217 6.67 21.62 -29.19
N LEU A 218 6.84 20.36 -28.78
CA LEU A 218 8.15 19.68 -28.72
C LEU A 218 8.68 19.32 -30.12
N ASN A 219 7.82 18.91 -31.05
CA ASN A 219 8.23 18.63 -32.43
C ASN A 219 8.67 19.88 -33.19
N ALA A 220 8.10 21.05 -32.85
CA ALA A 220 8.47 22.33 -33.46
C ALA A 220 9.80 22.90 -32.93
N VAL A 221 10.37 22.33 -31.87
CA VAL A 221 11.61 22.82 -31.25
C VAL A 221 12.80 22.54 -32.15
N ARG A 222 13.55 23.58 -32.46
CA ARG A 222 14.89 23.44 -33.04
C ARG A 222 15.89 23.29 -31.89
N PRO A 223 16.62 22.17 -31.80
CA PRO A 223 17.59 21.96 -30.73
C PRO A 223 18.73 22.95 -30.86
N VAL A 224 19.13 23.57 -29.75
CA VAL A 224 20.26 24.50 -29.69
C VAL A 224 21.40 23.85 -28.93
N VAL A 225 22.54 23.70 -29.61
CA VAL A 225 23.72 22.99 -29.09
C VAL A 225 24.76 23.96 -28.51
N ASN A 226 24.65 25.26 -28.82
CA ASN A 226 25.64 26.25 -28.41
C ASN A 226 25.29 26.88 -27.05
N VAL A 227 26.21 26.77 -26.08
CA VAL A 227 26.07 27.32 -24.72
C VAL A 227 25.88 28.85 -24.73
N ALA A 228 26.54 29.54 -25.67
CA ALA A 228 26.41 30.99 -25.81
C ALA A 228 25.01 31.44 -26.24
N ASP A 229 24.24 30.57 -26.87
CA ASP A 229 22.88 30.87 -27.33
C ASP A 229 21.83 30.40 -26.31
N LEU A 230 22.10 29.31 -25.57
CA LEU A 230 21.30 28.89 -24.42
C LEU A 230 21.32 29.91 -23.27
N THR A 231 22.45 30.58 -23.05
CA THR A 231 22.57 31.64 -22.03
C THR A 231 21.77 32.90 -22.36
N LYS A 232 21.39 33.12 -23.63
CA LYS A 232 20.54 34.24 -24.07
C LYS A 232 19.04 33.93 -23.95
N MET A 233 18.65 32.65 -23.95
CA MET A 233 17.25 32.21 -23.87
C MET A 233 16.57 32.50 -22.54
N HIS A 234 15.25 32.61 -22.52
CA HIS A 234 14.49 32.72 -21.28
C HIS A 234 14.28 31.34 -20.62
N ILE A 235 14.06 31.28 -19.30
CA ILE A 235 13.92 30.00 -18.54
C ILE A 235 12.89 29.01 -19.15
N PRO A 236 11.70 29.43 -19.62
CA PRO A 236 10.73 28.56 -20.29
C PRO A 236 11.22 27.96 -21.62
N GLU A 237 12.08 28.67 -22.34
CA GLU A 237 12.68 28.17 -23.59
C GLU A 237 13.75 27.11 -23.27
N ILE A 238 14.55 27.34 -22.23
CA ILE A 238 15.51 26.37 -21.70
C ILE A 238 14.78 25.11 -21.18
N ASP A 239 13.66 25.27 -20.46
CA ASP A 239 12.85 24.13 -20.00
C ASP A 239 12.28 23.30 -21.15
N LEU A 240 11.97 23.96 -22.26
CA LEU A 240 11.45 23.34 -23.47
C LEU A 240 12.55 22.60 -24.24
N GLN A 241 13.78 23.13 -24.27
CA GLN A 241 14.98 22.41 -24.73
C GLN A 241 15.28 21.19 -23.86
N ILE A 242 15.26 21.32 -22.52
CA ILE A 242 15.48 20.20 -21.59
C ILE A 242 14.45 19.10 -21.81
N ARG A 243 13.17 19.46 -21.96
CA ARG A 243 12.12 18.49 -22.25
C ARG A 243 12.34 17.78 -23.57
N TRP A 244 12.81 18.49 -24.61
CA TRP A 244 13.14 17.89 -25.89
C TRP A 244 14.31 16.90 -25.77
N HIS A 245 15.42 17.31 -25.14
CA HIS A 245 16.59 16.43 -24.93
C HIS A 245 16.28 15.21 -24.06
N HIS A 246 15.41 15.35 -23.06
CA HIS A 246 14.95 14.23 -22.23
C HIS A 246 14.20 13.15 -23.03
N ILE A 247 13.50 13.49 -24.12
CA ILE A 247 12.82 12.48 -24.97
C ILE A 247 13.84 11.49 -25.54
N PHE A 248 15.01 11.99 -25.94
CA PHE A 248 16.05 11.19 -26.58
C PHE A 248 17.10 10.67 -25.59
N ASN A 249 17.27 11.32 -24.44
CA ASN A 249 18.24 10.95 -23.42
C ASN A 249 17.65 11.02 -22.01
N LEU A 250 17.27 9.86 -21.48
CA LEU A 250 16.74 9.68 -20.11
C LEU A 250 17.74 10.05 -19.00
N LYS A 251 19.02 10.28 -19.31
CA LYS A 251 20.00 10.79 -18.34
C LYS A 251 19.83 12.28 -18.08
N VAL A 252 19.15 13.00 -18.97
CA VAL A 252 18.77 14.40 -18.75
C VAL A 252 17.60 14.41 -17.76
N PRO A 253 17.70 15.07 -16.60
CA PRO A 253 16.61 15.23 -15.64
C PRO A 253 15.38 15.91 -16.24
N GLN A 254 14.19 15.69 -15.67
CA GLN A 254 13.02 16.44 -16.09
C GLN A 254 13.15 17.90 -15.67
N ALA A 255 12.75 18.82 -16.54
CA ALA A 255 12.79 20.26 -16.27
C ALA A 255 12.11 20.68 -14.95
N LYS A 256 11.15 19.88 -14.46
CA LYS A 256 10.43 20.12 -13.20
C LYS A 256 11.26 19.77 -11.95
N ASP A 257 12.23 18.87 -12.09
CA ASP A 257 13.10 18.38 -11.01
C ASP A 257 14.35 19.25 -10.87
N LEU A 258 14.54 20.20 -11.79
CA LEU A 258 15.66 21.13 -11.79
C LEU A 258 15.33 22.41 -10.99
N PRO A 259 16.33 22.98 -10.29
CA PRO A 259 16.18 24.22 -9.54
C PRO A 259 15.79 25.39 -10.47
N LYS A 260 15.16 26.43 -9.90
CA LYS A 260 14.56 27.55 -10.67
C LYS A 260 15.61 28.48 -11.31
N ARG A 261 16.89 28.34 -10.97
CA ARG A 261 17.96 29.21 -11.46
C ARG A 261 18.36 28.85 -12.88
N LYS A 262 18.60 29.88 -13.70
CA LYS A 262 18.89 29.74 -15.13
C LYS A 262 20.21 29.00 -15.39
N GLU A 263 21.26 29.40 -14.67
CA GLU A 263 22.62 28.86 -14.84
C GLU A 263 22.67 27.35 -14.60
N GLU A 264 22.01 26.90 -13.53
CA GLU A 264 21.93 25.49 -13.13
C GLU A 264 21.17 24.63 -14.15
N LYS A 265 20.21 25.21 -14.89
CA LYS A 265 19.48 24.53 -15.97
C LYS A 265 20.27 24.41 -17.26
N VAL A 266 21.11 25.41 -17.58
CA VAL A 266 21.96 25.38 -18.79
C VAL A 266 23.05 24.32 -18.67
N VAL A 267 23.58 24.08 -17.47
CA VAL A 267 24.62 23.05 -17.21
C VAL A 267 24.14 21.62 -17.53
N VAL A 268 22.83 21.40 -17.55
CA VAL A 268 22.21 20.08 -17.72
C VAL A 268 21.95 19.73 -19.20
N LEU A 269 22.02 20.72 -20.09
CA LEU A 269 21.93 20.57 -21.55
C LEU A 269 23.32 20.41 -22.16
#